data_AF-A0A8C6SQP1-F1
#
_entry.id   AF-A0A8C6SQP1-F1
#
_cell.length_a   1.000
_cell.length_b   1.000
_cell.length_c   1.000
_cell.angle_alpha   90.00
_cell.angle_beta   90.00
_cell.angle_gamma   90.00
#
_symmetry.space_group_name_H-M   'P 1'
#
loop_
_entity.id
_entity.type
_entity.pdbx_description
1 polymer ?
#
loop_
_entity_poly.entity_id
_entity_poly.type
_entity_poly.pdbx_seq_one_letter_code
_entity_poly.pdbx_strand_id
1 'polypeptide(L)'
;MMHHVEMFLLCPGLYGNEGLLPARSRLRYSGRPLWEQILLGLDTHTCMELLCLLGAALSLAATLHGAFRDSVVFFCLWALYMSMYQVGQVFLYFQWDNLLLEAGFLCIFVAPLTIIRGSQSVRELMFASGVVKLTSRCPTWWGLTALTYHYETQCIPTPLAWWAHQLPVWWQKLSVVGTYVTEIAVPPLFFSPLRRLRITSFYLQILLQVLIILSGNYNFFNLLTIALCLSLLDDQHVHFWLRKPLWSWLSYGVELSVWALLIFGTIVCFDLRINEQKRGISSRTAFTFHHFNQFLKAVTIPFVWMGVLSLMWAMVTAMFRCACVSGFFRRLWGTVQWTIFGAAAVGMFTISLVPFTFIEYDTNANLWPGVRQAHELVHRFQLVNSYGLFRRMTGVGGRPEVVIEGSYDGSTWAEIEFMYKPGNMSAPPPVVTPHQPRLDWQMWFAALGPQQQSPWFTSLMYRLLQGKQDVIELIQTDIGKYPFHQQPPAYLRAHRYKYWFTEPKADG
;
A
#
# COMPACT_ATOMS: atom_id res chain seq x y z
N MET A 1 -9.92 9.72 8.33
CA MET A 1 -10.95 10.66 7.87
C MET A 1 -11.29 10.48 6.40
N MET A 2 -10.45 10.94 5.46
CA MET A 2 -10.74 10.90 4.01
C MET A 2 -11.29 9.55 3.55
N HIS A 3 -10.62 8.46 3.94
CA HIS A 3 -11.03 7.12 3.55
C HIS A 3 -12.41 6.69 4.10
N HIS A 4 -12.78 7.11 5.30
CA HIS A 4 -14.10 6.79 5.86
C HIS A 4 -15.22 7.55 5.14
N VAL A 5 -14.97 8.81 4.76
CA VAL A 5 -15.92 9.62 3.97
C VAL A 5 -16.12 9.01 2.58
N GLU A 6 -15.03 8.59 1.96
CA GLU A 6 -15.07 7.90 0.68
C GLU A 6 -15.85 6.57 0.76
N MET A 7 -15.58 5.75 1.77
CA MET A 7 -16.32 4.51 1.97
C MET A 7 -17.81 4.76 2.15
N PHE A 8 -18.19 5.82 2.87
CA PHE A 8 -19.58 6.23 3.00
C PHE A 8 -20.24 6.50 1.64
N LEU A 9 -19.55 7.20 0.73
CA LEU A 9 -20.07 7.50 -0.62
C LEU A 9 -20.18 6.25 -1.50
N LEU A 10 -19.25 5.30 -1.38
CA LEU A 10 -19.25 4.08 -2.20
C LEU A 10 -20.15 2.96 -1.64
N CYS A 11 -20.53 3.03 -0.37
CA CYS A 11 -21.28 1.98 0.33
C CYS A 11 -22.61 1.60 -0.33
N PRO A 12 -23.48 2.54 -0.77
CA PRO A 12 -24.75 2.20 -1.40
C PRO A 12 -24.57 1.31 -2.63
N GLY A 13 -23.68 1.71 -3.55
CA GLY A 13 -23.43 0.97 -4.78
C GLY A 13 -22.68 -0.34 -4.58
N LEU A 14 -21.72 -0.39 -3.65
CA LEU A 14 -20.89 -1.58 -3.45
C LEU A 14 -21.58 -2.62 -2.56
N TYR A 15 -22.14 -2.19 -1.44
CA TYR A 15 -22.55 -3.06 -0.33
C TYR A 15 -24.02 -2.93 0.07
N GLY A 16 -24.75 -1.95 -0.48
CA GLY A 16 -26.17 -1.78 -0.26
C GLY A 16 -26.99 -3.01 -0.68
N ASN A 17 -28.25 -3.05 -0.26
CA ASN A 17 -29.15 -4.16 -0.57
C ASN A 17 -29.30 -4.41 -2.07
N GLU A 18 -29.27 -3.32 -2.84
CA GLU A 18 -29.33 -3.33 -4.30
C GLU A 18 -27.95 -3.12 -4.96
N GLY A 19 -26.89 -3.05 -4.15
CA GLY A 19 -25.51 -2.90 -4.62
C GLY A 19 -24.94 -4.16 -5.27
N LEU A 20 -23.67 -4.05 -5.66
CA LEU A 20 -22.92 -5.11 -6.35
C LEU A 20 -22.77 -6.37 -5.51
N LEU A 21 -22.32 -6.22 -4.26
CA LEU A 21 -22.10 -7.33 -3.33
C LEU A 21 -22.73 -6.99 -1.98
N PRO A 22 -24.06 -7.21 -1.83
CA PRO A 22 -24.77 -6.83 -0.62
C PRO A 22 -24.13 -7.40 0.64
N ALA A 23 -23.78 -6.53 1.58
CA ALA A 23 -23.11 -6.89 2.83
C ALA A 23 -23.85 -7.98 3.64
N ARG A 24 -25.20 -7.92 3.63
CA ARG A 24 -26.08 -8.91 4.28
C ARG A 24 -25.83 -10.35 3.84
N SER A 25 -25.40 -10.57 2.59
CA SER A 25 -25.17 -11.91 2.06
C SER A 25 -23.99 -12.58 2.77
N ARG A 26 -22.95 -11.81 3.11
CA ARG A 26 -21.76 -12.31 3.79
C ARG A 26 -22.04 -12.65 5.25
N LEU A 27 -22.83 -11.81 5.93
CA LEU A 27 -23.23 -12.02 7.33
C LEU A 27 -24.13 -13.24 7.53
N ARG A 28 -25.02 -13.53 6.58
CA ARG A 28 -25.86 -14.74 6.63
C ARG A 28 -25.04 -16.03 6.58
N TYR A 29 -23.91 -16.02 5.86
CA TYR A 29 -23.05 -17.19 5.73
C TYR A 29 -22.16 -17.43 6.95
N SER A 30 -21.79 -16.39 7.70
CA SER A 30 -20.83 -16.51 8.82
C SER A 30 -21.44 -16.96 10.15
N GLY A 31 -22.78 -17.02 10.30
CA GLY A 31 -23.43 -17.65 11.45
C GLY A 31 -23.26 -16.96 12.82
N ARG A 32 -23.04 -15.62 12.84
CA ARG A 32 -22.82 -14.65 13.98
C ARG A 32 -21.35 -14.19 14.14
N PRO A 33 -20.98 -13.02 14.71
CA PRO A 33 -21.60 -11.67 14.83
C PRO A 33 -20.91 -10.54 14.00
N LEU A 34 -21.48 -9.33 13.85
CA LEU A 34 -20.73 -8.11 13.39
C LEU A 34 -20.24 -7.20 14.55
N TRP A 35 -20.98 -7.03 15.63
CA TRP A 35 -20.57 -7.58 16.93
C TRP A 35 -21.76 -8.21 17.69
N GLU A 36 -22.88 -8.44 16.96
CA GLU A 36 -23.81 -9.60 16.95
C GLU A 36 -25.19 -9.28 16.39
N GLN A 37 -25.61 -8.01 16.39
CA GLN A 37 -26.77 -7.47 15.65
C GLN A 37 -26.88 -5.96 15.92
N ILE A 38 -25.75 -5.31 16.17
CA ILE A 38 -25.75 -4.23 17.15
C ILE A 38 -26.60 -3.04 16.76
N LEU A 39 -27.36 -2.66 17.79
CA LEU A 39 -28.12 -1.44 17.97
C LEU A 39 -29.28 -1.33 16.97
N LEU A 40 -30.40 -1.98 17.34
CA LEU A 40 -31.79 -1.56 17.02
C LEU A 40 -32.46 -2.15 15.76
N GLY A 41 -32.11 -3.34 15.30
CA GLY A 41 -32.81 -3.94 14.13
C GLY A 41 -32.62 -3.13 12.84
N LEU A 42 -31.55 -2.32 12.79
CA LEU A 42 -31.17 -1.54 11.62
C LEU A 42 -30.67 -2.44 10.49
N ASP A 43 -30.91 -2.00 9.27
CA ASP A 43 -30.44 -2.70 8.08
C ASP A 43 -28.90 -2.70 8.00
N THR A 44 -28.32 -3.74 7.39
CA THR A 44 -26.86 -3.92 7.32
C THR A 44 -26.19 -2.75 6.60
N HIS A 45 -26.85 -2.20 5.58
CA HIS A 45 -26.40 -1.04 4.84
C HIS A 45 -26.24 0.20 5.74
N THR A 46 -27.30 0.55 6.47
CA THR A 46 -27.30 1.69 7.39
C THR A 46 -26.25 1.54 8.49
N CYS A 47 -26.01 0.31 8.97
CA CYS A 47 -24.95 0.04 9.92
C CYS A 47 -23.56 0.38 9.34
N MET A 48 -23.27 -0.03 8.10
CA MET A 48 -21.99 0.30 7.46
C MET A 48 -21.81 1.81 7.25
N GLU A 49 -22.87 2.51 6.85
CA GLU A 49 -22.85 3.97 6.74
C GLU A 49 -22.56 4.65 8.08
N LEU A 50 -23.21 4.20 9.16
CA LEU A 50 -22.96 4.71 10.51
C LEU A 50 -21.52 4.44 10.97
N LEU A 51 -20.96 3.27 10.68
CA LEU A 51 -19.56 2.96 10.98
C LEU A 51 -18.61 3.92 10.22
N CYS A 52 -18.91 4.22 8.95
CA CYS A 52 -18.15 5.19 8.16
C CYS A 52 -18.23 6.59 8.78
N LEU A 53 -19.44 7.08 9.12
CA LEU A 53 -19.65 8.40 9.71
C LEU A 53 -18.99 8.53 11.08
N LEU A 54 -19.12 7.52 11.96
CA LEU A 54 -18.49 7.49 13.27
C LEU A 54 -16.97 7.51 13.15
N GLY A 55 -16.40 6.69 12.26
CA GLY A 55 -14.95 6.69 12.03
C GLY A 55 -14.45 7.99 11.40
N ALA A 56 -15.23 8.61 10.51
CA ALA A 56 -14.94 9.94 9.98
C ALA A 56 -14.93 11.01 11.08
N ALA A 57 -15.95 11.03 11.95
CA ALA A 57 -16.07 11.96 13.06
C ALA A 57 -14.95 11.79 14.09
N LEU A 58 -14.67 10.55 14.53
CA LEU A 58 -13.59 10.26 15.49
C LEU A 58 -12.21 10.62 14.92
N SER A 59 -11.96 10.33 13.65
CA SER A 59 -10.68 10.67 13.03
C SER A 59 -10.52 12.18 12.80
N LEU A 60 -11.61 12.89 12.51
CA LEU A 60 -11.61 14.36 12.48
C LEU A 60 -11.33 14.93 13.87
N ALA A 61 -11.97 14.41 14.92
CA ALA A 61 -11.75 14.84 16.30
C ALA A 61 -10.29 14.63 16.74
N ALA A 62 -9.69 13.47 16.42
CA ALA A 62 -8.28 13.19 16.68
C ALA A 62 -7.33 14.12 15.90
N THR A 63 -7.71 14.54 14.69
CA THR A 63 -6.94 15.47 13.87
C THR A 63 -6.98 16.88 14.49
N LEU A 64 -8.18 17.38 14.80
CA LEU A 64 -8.40 18.74 15.28
C LEU A 64 -7.97 18.95 16.74
N HIS A 65 -8.13 17.95 17.60
CA HIS A 65 -7.97 18.13 19.04
C HIS A 65 -7.03 17.09 19.64
N GLY A 66 -5.94 17.55 20.27
CA GLY A 66 -4.90 16.69 20.83
C GLY A 66 -5.38 15.74 21.94
N ALA A 67 -6.51 16.05 22.59
CA ALA A 67 -7.09 15.19 23.62
C ALA A 67 -7.62 13.86 23.07
N PHE A 68 -8.01 13.80 21.80
CA PHE A 68 -8.52 12.59 21.14
C PHE A 68 -7.41 11.75 20.50
N ARG A 69 -6.13 12.10 20.71
CA ARG A 69 -4.97 11.35 20.20
C ARG A 69 -4.50 10.34 21.25
N ASP A 70 -5.41 9.50 21.71
CA ASP A 70 -5.15 8.45 22.70
C ASP A 70 -5.29 7.04 22.09
N SER A 71 -4.76 6.05 22.80
CA SER A 71 -4.81 4.65 22.38
C SER A 71 -6.23 4.11 22.24
N VAL A 72 -7.20 4.65 23.00
CA VAL A 72 -8.59 4.18 22.99
C VAL A 72 -9.29 4.62 21.72
N VAL A 73 -9.12 5.88 21.32
CA VAL A 73 -9.64 6.43 20.06
C VAL A 73 -9.02 5.71 18.87
N PHE A 74 -7.71 5.43 18.88
CA PHE A 74 -7.09 4.65 17.81
C PHE A 74 -7.57 3.20 17.78
N PHE A 75 -7.80 2.57 18.94
CA PHE A 75 -8.41 1.24 19.01
C PHE A 75 -9.83 1.26 18.44
N CYS A 76 -10.64 2.25 18.79
CA CYS A 76 -11.97 2.44 18.23
C CYS A 76 -11.93 2.62 16.71
N LEU A 77 -11.05 3.48 16.18
CA LEU A 77 -10.88 3.68 14.74
C LEU A 77 -10.45 2.38 14.03
N TRP A 78 -9.49 1.66 14.61
CA TRP A 78 -9.05 0.37 14.09
C TRP A 78 -10.19 -0.65 14.09
N ALA A 79 -10.94 -0.76 15.19
CA ALA A 79 -12.06 -1.69 15.32
C ALA A 79 -13.19 -1.37 14.33
N LEU A 80 -13.55 -0.09 14.18
CA LEU A 80 -14.55 0.36 13.20
C LEU A 80 -14.16 -0.04 11.77
N TYR A 81 -12.89 0.19 11.40
CA TYR A 81 -12.40 -0.19 10.08
C TYR A 81 -12.31 -1.71 9.90
N MET A 82 -11.86 -2.44 10.92
CA MET A 82 -11.82 -3.90 10.94
C MET A 82 -13.21 -4.52 10.76
N SER A 83 -14.25 -3.94 11.38
CA SER A 83 -15.64 -4.37 11.20
C SER A 83 -16.10 -4.22 9.74
N MET A 84 -15.74 -3.12 9.07
CA MET A 84 -16.03 -2.94 7.65
C MET A 84 -15.24 -3.94 6.79
N TYR A 85 -13.95 -4.11 7.07
CA TYR A 85 -13.07 -5.03 6.34
C TYR A 85 -13.59 -6.47 6.31
N GLN A 86 -14.14 -6.98 7.43
CA GLN A 86 -14.69 -8.35 7.51
C GLN A 86 -15.85 -8.59 6.53
N VAL A 87 -16.65 -7.57 6.23
CA VAL A 87 -17.82 -7.66 5.36
C VAL A 87 -17.55 -7.12 3.96
N GLY A 88 -16.50 -6.34 3.80
CA GLY A 88 -16.18 -5.58 2.61
C GLY A 88 -15.73 -6.37 1.38
N GLN A 89 -15.56 -7.69 1.49
CA GLN A 89 -15.31 -8.60 0.35
C GLN A 89 -14.20 -8.08 -0.58
N VAL A 90 -14.19 -8.49 -1.86
CA VAL A 90 -13.14 -8.16 -2.84
C VAL A 90 -12.84 -6.67 -2.94
N PHE A 91 -13.82 -5.80 -2.65
CA PHE A 91 -13.66 -4.36 -2.71
C PHE A 91 -12.94 -3.77 -1.50
N LEU A 92 -12.69 -4.49 -0.40
CA LEU A 92 -11.95 -4.02 0.79
C LEU A 92 -10.74 -4.90 1.17
N TYR A 93 -10.36 -5.86 0.31
CA TYR A 93 -9.21 -6.78 0.52
C TYR A 93 -7.93 -6.34 -0.20
N PHE A 94 -7.73 -5.03 -0.44
CA PHE A 94 -6.52 -4.57 -1.13
C PHE A 94 -5.33 -4.44 -0.17
N GLN A 95 -4.10 -4.45 -0.72
CA GLN A 95 -2.87 -4.38 0.10
C GLN A 95 -2.79 -3.10 0.95
N TRP A 96 -3.36 -1.99 0.50
CA TRP A 96 -3.39 -0.76 1.27
C TRP A 96 -4.43 -0.77 2.39
N ASP A 97 -5.52 -1.53 2.25
CA ASP A 97 -6.48 -1.74 3.33
C ASP A 97 -5.82 -2.56 4.46
N ASN A 98 -5.02 -3.58 4.09
CA ASN A 98 -4.18 -4.34 5.02
C ASN A 98 -3.16 -3.44 5.73
N LEU A 99 -2.41 -2.62 4.98
CA LEU A 99 -1.43 -1.70 5.57
C LEU A 99 -2.08 -0.69 6.51
N LEU A 100 -3.30 -0.23 6.22
CA LEU A 100 -4.04 0.67 7.10
C LEU A 100 -4.44 -0.01 8.41
N LEU A 101 -4.83 -1.30 8.37
CA LEU A 101 -5.11 -2.09 9.55
C LEU A 101 -3.85 -2.32 10.39
N GLU A 102 -2.72 -2.65 9.78
CA GLU A 102 -1.43 -2.81 10.47
C GLU A 102 -0.98 -1.50 11.13
N ALA A 103 -0.88 -0.43 10.35
CA ALA A 103 -0.45 0.88 10.83
C ALA A 103 -1.41 1.41 11.90
N GLY A 104 -2.72 1.23 11.71
CA GLY A 104 -3.76 1.60 12.67
C GLY A 104 -3.63 0.82 13.98
N PHE A 105 -3.34 -0.48 13.93
CA PHE A 105 -3.11 -1.30 15.13
C PHE A 105 -1.86 -0.83 15.89
N LEU A 106 -0.79 -0.49 15.18
CA LEU A 106 0.44 0.00 15.79
C LEU A 106 0.27 1.37 16.44
N CYS A 107 -0.58 2.23 15.87
CA CYS A 107 -0.89 3.54 16.45
C CYS A 107 -1.50 3.42 17.85
N ILE A 108 -2.18 2.32 18.17
CA ILE A 108 -2.71 2.03 19.51
C ILE A 108 -1.56 1.99 20.53
N PHE A 109 -0.43 1.40 20.17
CA PHE A 109 0.73 1.28 21.05
C PHE A 109 1.63 2.51 21.07
N VAL A 110 1.61 3.32 20.01
CA VAL A 110 2.38 4.57 19.93
C VAL A 110 1.70 5.69 20.70
N ALA A 111 0.37 5.71 20.70
CA ALA A 111 -0.39 6.77 21.34
C ALA A 111 -0.25 6.74 22.87
N PRO A 112 -0.27 7.92 23.52
CA PRO A 112 -0.22 7.98 24.97
C PRO A 112 -1.49 7.39 25.59
N LEU A 113 -1.33 6.41 26.48
CA LEU A 113 -2.35 6.06 27.46
C LEU A 113 -2.38 7.13 28.55
N THR A 114 -3.19 8.17 28.32
CA THR A 114 -3.84 9.15 29.25
C THR A 114 -3.13 9.64 30.53
N ILE A 115 -1.92 9.20 30.88
CA ILE A 115 -1.21 9.55 32.12
C ILE A 115 0.31 9.68 31.88
N ILE A 116 0.91 8.96 30.92
CA ILE A 116 2.35 9.08 30.62
C ILE A 116 2.56 9.24 29.11
N ARG A 117 2.96 10.44 28.69
CA ARG A 117 3.36 10.75 27.30
C ARG A 117 4.71 10.10 27.02
N GLY A 118 4.70 8.95 26.35
CA GLY A 118 5.90 8.36 25.75
C GLY A 118 5.92 8.63 24.25
N SER A 119 6.96 9.27 23.74
CA SER A 119 7.26 9.26 22.31
C SER A 119 7.97 7.95 21.99
N GLN A 120 7.32 7.06 21.25
CA GLN A 120 7.98 5.91 20.64
C GLN A 120 7.87 6.02 19.12
N SER A 121 9.02 6.06 18.45
CA SER A 121 9.10 5.98 17.00
C SER A 121 8.91 4.52 16.57
N VAL A 122 7.76 4.20 15.98
CA VAL A 122 7.58 2.91 15.28
C VAL A 122 8.31 2.99 13.95
N ARG A 123 9.40 2.23 13.84
CA ARG A 123 10.18 2.10 12.60
C ARG A 123 9.71 0.84 11.88
N GLU A 124 8.72 0.99 11.02
CA GLU A 124 8.31 -0.10 10.14
C GLU A 124 8.96 -0.02 8.76
N LEU A 125 9.15 -1.21 8.21
CA LEU A 125 10.15 -1.50 7.20
C LEU A 125 9.52 -1.66 5.81
N MET A 126 9.89 -0.76 4.90
CA MET A 126 9.65 -0.92 3.45
C MET A 126 10.75 -1.72 2.75
N PHE A 127 10.98 -2.97 3.15
CA PHE A 127 12.03 -3.81 2.52
C PHE A 127 11.48 -4.85 1.54
N ALA A 128 10.18 -5.16 1.59
CA ALA A 128 9.63 -6.29 0.84
C ALA A 128 9.36 -6.01 -0.65
N SER A 129 8.98 -4.77 -1.03
CA SER A 129 8.50 -4.45 -2.39
C SER A 129 9.52 -4.71 -3.51
N GLY A 130 10.79 -4.35 -3.30
CA GLY A 130 11.83 -4.52 -4.33
C GLY A 130 12.27 -5.96 -4.50
N VAL A 131 12.37 -6.69 -3.39
CA VAL A 131 12.86 -8.08 -3.39
C VAL A 131 11.90 -9.00 -4.14
N VAL A 132 10.59 -8.87 -3.91
CA VAL A 132 9.61 -9.75 -4.54
C VAL A 132 9.55 -9.60 -6.06
N LYS A 133 9.93 -8.43 -6.61
CA LYS A 133 10.03 -8.17 -8.06
C LYS A 133 11.12 -9.02 -8.71
N LEU A 134 12.26 -9.20 -8.05
CA LEU A 134 13.34 -10.09 -8.51
C LEU A 134 12.99 -11.55 -8.27
N THR A 135 12.40 -11.88 -7.11
CA THR A 135 11.95 -13.24 -6.77
C THR A 135 10.82 -13.74 -7.68
N SER A 136 10.15 -12.85 -8.43
CA SER A 136 9.07 -13.21 -9.36
C SER A 136 9.54 -13.91 -10.64
N ARG A 137 10.84 -13.80 -10.94
CA ARG A 137 11.48 -14.21 -12.20
C ARG A 137 10.85 -13.60 -13.45
N CYS A 138 10.19 -12.45 -13.30
CA CYS A 138 9.60 -11.75 -14.44
C CYS A 138 10.71 -11.24 -15.38
N PRO A 139 10.67 -11.59 -16.69
CA PRO A 139 11.70 -11.19 -17.64
C PRO A 139 11.88 -9.68 -17.78
N THR A 140 10.82 -8.88 -17.63
CA THR A 140 10.90 -7.41 -17.76
C THR A 140 11.60 -6.77 -16.57
N TRP A 141 11.40 -7.28 -15.36
CA TRP A 141 12.12 -6.84 -14.15
C TRP A 141 13.61 -7.20 -14.25
N TRP A 142 13.93 -8.45 -14.61
CA TRP A 142 15.32 -8.89 -14.81
C TRP A 142 16.00 -8.22 -16.01
N GLY A 143 15.25 -7.89 -17.06
CA GLY A 143 15.72 -7.16 -18.24
C GLY A 143 15.79 -5.64 -18.07
N LEU A 144 15.41 -5.13 -16.88
CA LEU A 144 15.32 -3.70 -16.56
C LEU A 144 14.32 -2.90 -17.42
N THR A 145 13.41 -3.57 -18.14
CA THR A 145 12.42 -2.92 -19.02
C THR A 145 11.04 -2.79 -18.36
N ALA A 146 10.89 -3.14 -17.08
CA ALA A 146 9.58 -3.13 -16.43
C ALA A 146 8.84 -1.78 -16.52
N LEU A 147 9.56 -0.66 -16.35
CA LEU A 147 8.96 0.68 -16.43
C LEU A 147 8.58 1.12 -17.84
N THR A 148 9.05 0.45 -18.90
CA THR A 148 8.57 0.73 -20.27
C THR A 148 7.10 0.34 -20.44
N TYR A 149 6.59 -0.59 -19.62
CA TYR A 149 5.19 -1.01 -19.64
C TYR A 149 4.39 -0.41 -18.49
N HIS A 150 5.01 -0.28 -17.31
CA HIS A 150 4.34 0.04 -16.07
C HIS A 150 3.43 1.28 -16.14
N TYR A 151 3.90 2.37 -16.73
CA TYR A 151 3.15 3.63 -16.81
C TYR A 151 1.84 3.52 -17.60
N GLU A 152 1.78 2.66 -18.61
CA GLU A 152 0.56 2.41 -19.37
C GLU A 152 -0.33 1.38 -18.67
N THR A 153 0.28 0.33 -18.12
CA THR A 153 -0.43 -0.87 -17.65
C THR A 153 -0.94 -0.78 -16.21
N GLN A 154 -0.54 0.24 -15.47
CA GLN A 154 -1.02 0.51 -14.09
C GLN A 154 -2.53 0.78 -14.05
N CYS A 155 -3.19 0.56 -12.91
CA CYS A 155 -4.65 0.61 -12.85
C CYS A 155 -5.26 1.95 -13.29
N ILE A 156 -4.87 3.06 -12.68
CA ILE A 156 -5.38 4.39 -13.02
C ILE A 156 -4.15 5.29 -13.24
N PRO A 157 -3.66 5.39 -14.49
CA PRO A 157 -2.55 6.29 -14.80
C PRO A 157 -2.99 7.75 -14.67
N THR A 158 -2.04 8.64 -14.38
CA THR A 158 -2.24 10.09 -14.44
C THR A 158 -1.78 10.63 -15.80
N PRO A 159 -2.03 11.92 -16.13
CA PRO A 159 -1.46 12.53 -17.33
C PRO A 159 0.06 12.41 -17.42
N LEU A 160 0.77 12.49 -16.28
CA LEU A 160 2.23 12.38 -16.27
C LEU A 160 2.70 10.98 -16.66
N ALA A 161 1.90 9.94 -16.44
CA ALA A 161 2.22 8.58 -16.88
C ALA A 161 2.53 8.53 -18.38
N TRP A 162 1.76 9.25 -19.19
CA TRP A 162 1.96 9.32 -20.63
C TRP A 162 3.33 9.93 -20.95
N TRP A 163 3.64 11.09 -20.37
CA TRP A 163 4.96 11.73 -20.56
C TRP A 163 6.12 10.85 -20.08
N ALA A 164 5.94 10.20 -18.93
CA ALA A 164 6.93 9.28 -18.37
C ALA A 164 7.11 8.06 -19.28
N HIS A 165 6.05 7.56 -19.90
CA HIS A 165 6.10 6.44 -20.84
C HIS A 165 6.91 6.76 -22.09
N GLN A 166 6.85 8.01 -22.59
CA GLN A 166 7.59 8.44 -23.77
C GLN A 166 9.10 8.64 -23.53
N LEU A 167 9.58 8.52 -22.29
CA LEU A 167 11.01 8.67 -22.00
C LEU A 167 11.83 7.56 -22.67
N PRO A 168 13.05 7.86 -23.15
CA PRO A 168 13.90 6.88 -23.82
C PRO A 168 14.15 5.63 -22.98
N VAL A 169 14.28 4.48 -23.64
CA VAL A 169 14.47 3.17 -22.97
C VAL A 169 15.64 3.16 -21.98
N TRP A 170 16.73 3.87 -22.26
CA TRP A 170 17.87 3.94 -21.33
C TRP A 170 17.49 4.62 -20.01
N TRP A 171 16.64 5.64 -20.05
CA TRP A 171 16.10 6.31 -18.86
C TRP A 171 15.20 5.37 -18.08
N GLN A 172 14.34 4.63 -18.77
CA GLN A 172 13.46 3.64 -18.14
C GLN A 172 14.24 2.57 -17.40
N LYS A 173 15.29 2.03 -18.03
CA LYS A 173 16.16 1.04 -17.40
C LYS A 173 16.88 1.61 -16.18
N LEU A 174 17.35 2.86 -16.25
CA LEU A 174 17.95 3.53 -15.11
C LEU A 174 16.94 3.74 -13.97
N SER A 175 15.70 4.11 -14.28
CA SER A 175 14.62 4.26 -13.31
C SER A 175 14.27 2.93 -12.62
N VAL A 176 14.34 1.80 -13.33
CA VAL A 176 14.20 0.46 -12.72
C VAL A 176 15.34 0.19 -11.73
N VAL A 177 16.58 0.51 -12.11
CA VAL A 177 17.74 0.40 -11.20
C VAL A 177 17.55 1.30 -9.97
N GLY A 178 17.12 2.54 -10.17
CA GLY A 178 16.79 3.48 -9.09
C GLY A 178 15.76 2.90 -8.14
N THR A 179 14.70 2.28 -8.68
CA THR A 179 13.65 1.60 -7.89
C THR A 179 14.24 0.48 -7.04
N TYR A 180 15.11 -0.37 -7.61
CA TYR A 180 15.79 -1.43 -6.83
C TYR A 180 16.69 -0.88 -5.74
N VAL A 181 17.45 0.18 -6.01
CA VAL A 181 18.28 0.83 -5.00
C VAL A 181 17.40 1.36 -3.87
N THR A 182 16.32 2.07 -4.18
CA THR A 182 15.42 2.64 -3.18
C THR A 182 14.60 1.61 -2.40
N GLU A 183 14.22 0.49 -3.01
CA GLU A 183 13.36 -0.52 -2.37
C GLU A 183 14.15 -1.69 -1.73
N ILE A 184 15.43 -1.90 -2.08
CA ILE A 184 16.25 -3.00 -1.55
C ILE A 184 17.46 -2.47 -0.78
N ALA A 185 18.24 -1.55 -1.36
CA ALA A 185 19.52 -1.13 -0.80
C ALA A 185 19.40 -0.01 0.24
N VAL A 186 18.40 0.86 0.11
CA VAL A 186 18.14 1.99 1.02
C VAL A 186 17.44 1.60 2.33
N PRO A 187 16.41 0.73 2.38
CA PRO A 187 15.72 0.40 3.64
C PRO A 187 16.62 -0.10 4.80
N PRO A 188 17.71 -0.86 4.57
CA PRO A 188 18.67 -1.21 5.62
C PRO A 188 19.25 0.01 6.35
N LEU A 189 19.38 1.14 5.66
CA LEU A 189 19.92 2.38 6.21
C LEU A 189 18.96 3.03 7.25
N PHE A 190 17.69 2.61 7.32
CA PHE A 190 16.75 3.08 8.35
C PHE A 190 17.19 2.71 9.77
N PHE A 191 17.89 1.58 9.91
CA PHE A 191 18.45 1.11 11.18
C PHE A 191 19.85 1.67 11.46
N SER A 192 20.42 2.47 10.55
CA SER A 192 21.74 3.04 10.73
C SER A 192 21.77 3.99 11.94
N PRO A 193 22.80 3.91 12.81
CA PRO A 193 22.97 4.87 13.90
C PRO A 193 23.28 6.28 13.37
N LEU A 194 23.78 6.41 12.13
CA LEU A 194 24.14 7.69 11.51
C LEU A 194 22.90 8.45 11.06
N ARG A 195 22.65 9.60 11.71
CA ARG A 195 21.49 10.48 11.45
C ARG A 195 21.33 10.85 9.97
N ARG A 196 22.41 11.23 9.29
CA ARG A 196 22.36 11.69 7.89
C ARG A 196 21.98 10.59 6.91
N LEU A 197 22.43 9.36 7.14
CA LEU A 197 22.02 8.21 6.33
C LEU A 197 20.52 7.97 6.46
N ARG A 198 19.96 8.05 7.67
CA ARG A 198 18.50 7.92 7.89
C ARG A 198 17.72 9.01 7.17
N ILE A 199 18.13 10.27 7.31
CA ILE A 199 17.45 11.43 6.67
C ILE A 199 17.53 11.35 5.15
N THR A 200 18.70 11.00 4.60
CA THR A 200 18.84 10.85 3.15
C THR A 200 17.97 9.70 2.65
N SER A 201 17.90 8.59 3.38
CA SER A 201 17.04 7.45 3.07
C SER A 201 15.55 7.82 3.14
N PHE A 202 15.16 8.66 4.12
CA PHE A 202 13.84 9.25 4.19
C PHE A 202 13.53 10.05 2.92
N TYR A 203 14.38 10.99 2.52
CA TYR A 203 14.14 11.80 1.31
C TYR A 203 14.09 10.96 0.03
N LEU A 204 14.93 9.93 -0.09
CA LEU A 204 14.88 9.00 -1.22
C LEU A 204 13.54 8.23 -1.27
N GLN A 205 12.99 7.83 -0.12
CA GLN A 205 11.66 7.22 -0.09
C GLN A 205 10.55 8.20 -0.42
N ILE A 206 10.58 9.40 0.15
CA ILE A 206 9.60 10.45 -0.18
C ILE A 206 9.62 10.75 -1.68
N LEU A 207 10.82 10.89 -2.27
CA LEU A 207 10.97 11.10 -3.70
C LEU A 207 10.33 9.97 -4.50
N LEU A 208 10.60 8.71 -4.15
CA LEU A 208 9.97 7.55 -4.80
C LEU A 208 8.45 7.60 -4.70
N GLN A 209 7.90 7.83 -3.50
CA GLN A 209 6.44 7.88 -3.30
C GLN A 209 5.78 9.03 -4.06
N VAL A 210 6.42 10.20 -4.11
CA VAL A 210 5.93 11.35 -4.88
C VAL A 210 5.93 11.03 -6.37
N LEU A 211 7.01 10.44 -6.91
CA LEU A 211 7.05 10.03 -8.31
C LEU A 211 5.95 9.01 -8.65
N ILE A 212 5.70 8.07 -7.73
CA ILE A 212 4.61 7.09 -7.87
C ILE A 212 3.25 7.80 -7.91
N ILE A 213 2.95 8.68 -6.95
CA ILE A 213 1.71 9.49 -6.91
C ILE A 213 1.54 10.30 -8.21
N LEU A 214 2.60 10.95 -8.65
CA LEU A 214 2.55 11.80 -9.83
C LEU A 214 2.29 10.98 -11.10
N SER A 215 2.78 9.75 -11.18
CA SER A 215 2.61 8.88 -12.34
C SER A 215 1.37 7.99 -12.30
N GLY A 216 0.77 7.74 -11.14
CA GLY A 216 -0.29 6.76 -10.99
C GLY A 216 -1.09 6.94 -9.71
N ASN A 217 -2.38 6.64 -9.76
CA ASN A 217 -3.21 6.66 -8.56
C ASN A 217 -3.12 5.32 -7.83
N TYR A 218 -2.45 5.30 -6.68
CA TYR A 218 -2.44 4.19 -5.71
C TYR A 218 -3.17 4.56 -4.41
N ASN A 219 -4.21 5.39 -4.53
CA ASN A 219 -5.12 5.71 -3.45
C ASN A 219 -4.36 6.41 -2.31
N PHE A 220 -4.62 5.98 -1.07
CA PHE A 220 -3.92 6.46 0.12
C PHE A 220 -2.64 5.67 0.45
N PHE A 221 -2.25 4.66 -0.35
CA PHE A 221 -1.07 3.82 -0.04
C PHE A 221 0.22 4.63 0.06
N ASN A 222 0.48 5.49 -0.93
CA ASN A 222 1.69 6.31 -0.94
C ASN A 222 1.68 7.34 0.20
N LEU A 223 0.53 7.93 0.50
CA LEU A 223 0.39 8.88 1.61
C LEU A 223 0.61 8.20 2.96
N LEU A 224 0.06 7.00 3.15
CA LEU A 224 0.28 6.19 4.34
C LEU A 224 1.75 5.80 4.47
N THR A 225 2.38 5.42 3.37
CA THR A 225 3.83 5.16 3.32
C THR A 225 4.66 6.37 3.73
N ILE A 226 4.34 7.54 3.18
CA ILE A 226 5.00 8.80 3.54
C ILE A 226 4.84 9.07 5.03
N ALA A 227 3.63 8.89 5.57
CA ALA A 227 3.35 9.06 6.99
C ALA A 227 4.17 8.10 7.87
N LEU A 228 4.31 6.83 7.46
CA LEU A 228 5.17 5.86 8.15
C LEU A 228 6.64 6.27 8.08
N CYS A 229 7.10 6.79 6.94
CA CYS A 229 8.48 7.26 6.78
C CYS A 229 8.81 8.46 7.70
N LEU A 230 7.82 9.26 8.11
CA LEU A 230 8.06 10.36 9.07
C LEU A 230 8.61 9.88 10.40
N SER A 231 8.42 8.61 10.77
CA SER A 231 9.00 8.04 11.99
C SER A 231 10.54 7.92 11.95
N LEU A 232 11.14 8.09 10.77
CA LEU A 232 12.60 8.14 10.58
C LEU A 232 13.19 9.50 10.95
N LEU A 233 12.36 10.55 11.05
CA LEU A 233 12.79 11.88 11.48
C LEU A 233 12.88 11.94 13.01
N ASP A 234 14.03 12.35 13.53
CA ASP A 234 14.21 12.58 14.97
C ASP A 234 13.56 13.93 15.37
N ASP A 235 13.07 14.08 16.62
CA ASP A 235 12.46 15.32 17.14
C ASP A 235 13.35 16.57 16.96
N GLN A 236 14.68 16.38 16.88
CA GLN A 236 15.68 17.43 16.62
C GLN A 236 15.72 17.93 15.15
N HIS A 237 14.98 17.32 14.23
CA HIS A 237 14.87 17.79 12.85
C HIS A 237 13.88 18.96 12.73
N VAL A 238 12.84 18.97 13.58
CA VAL A 238 11.82 20.02 13.63
C VAL A 238 12.37 21.30 14.27
N HIS A 239 13.34 21.16 15.19
CA HIS A 239 14.04 22.28 15.82
C HIS A 239 15.42 22.48 15.17
N PHE A 240 15.43 23.10 13.98
CA PHE A 240 16.58 23.27 13.08
C PHE A 240 17.74 24.17 13.59
N TRP A 241 17.83 24.43 14.89
CA TRP A 241 18.86 25.29 15.44
C TRP A 241 19.30 24.73 16.78
N LEU A 242 20.37 23.92 16.83
CA LEU A 242 21.36 23.92 17.91
C LEU A 242 22.37 22.74 17.80
N ARG A 243 23.66 23.15 17.72
CA ARG A 243 24.91 22.45 18.05
C ARG A 243 25.43 21.32 17.14
N LYS A 244 26.68 21.49 16.68
CA LYS A 244 27.57 20.42 16.20
C LYS A 244 28.72 20.22 17.20
N PRO A 245 29.02 18.99 17.66
CA PRO A 245 30.31 18.68 18.28
C PRO A 245 31.30 18.06 17.26
N LEU A 246 32.57 18.01 17.65
CA LEU A 246 33.77 17.66 16.87
C LEU A 246 33.84 16.25 16.26
N TRP A 247 32.88 15.34 16.51
CA TRP A 247 32.82 13.96 15.94
C TRP A 247 32.48 13.90 14.43
N SER A 248 32.52 15.06 13.77
CA SER A 248 32.02 15.32 12.43
C SER A 248 32.78 14.53 11.35
N TRP A 249 34.12 14.58 11.32
CA TRP A 249 34.90 14.08 10.18
C TRP A 249 34.87 12.56 10.01
N LEU A 250 34.96 11.78 11.09
CA LEU A 250 34.87 10.32 11.01
C LEU A 250 33.48 9.88 10.53
N SER A 251 32.42 10.53 11.02
CA SER A 251 31.05 10.28 10.58
C SER A 251 30.83 10.62 9.10
N TYR A 252 31.45 11.70 8.61
CA TYR A 252 31.46 12.06 7.18
C TYR A 252 32.20 11.02 6.33
N GLY A 253 33.33 10.51 6.82
CA GLY A 253 34.09 9.47 6.13
C GLY A 253 33.32 8.15 6.00
N VAL A 254 32.66 7.71 7.07
CA VAL A 254 31.80 6.51 7.04
C VAL A 254 30.60 6.72 6.12
N GLU A 255 29.95 7.87 6.18
CA GLU A 255 28.83 8.24 5.30
C GLU A 255 29.24 8.19 3.82
N LEU A 256 30.35 8.84 3.47
CA LEU A 256 30.86 8.84 2.09
C LEU A 256 31.24 7.43 1.64
N SER A 257 31.81 6.62 2.55
CA SER A 257 32.15 5.22 2.25
C SER A 257 30.90 4.38 1.98
N VAL A 258 29.82 4.54 2.77
CA VAL A 258 28.56 3.83 2.54
C VAL A 258 27.95 4.19 1.19
N TRP A 259 27.90 5.49 0.85
CA TRP A 259 27.39 5.93 -0.45
C TRP A 259 28.26 5.49 -1.60
N ALA A 260 29.59 5.56 -1.47
CA ALA A 260 30.52 5.07 -2.47
C ALA A 260 30.34 3.57 -2.71
N LEU A 261 30.18 2.76 -1.65
CA LEU A 261 29.90 1.32 -1.75
C LEU A 261 28.56 1.04 -2.42
N LEU A 262 27.51 1.81 -2.11
CA LEU A 262 26.20 1.66 -2.75
C LEU A 262 26.24 2.02 -4.23
N ILE A 263 26.91 3.11 -4.59
CA ILE A 263 27.07 3.52 -5.99
C ILE A 263 27.92 2.48 -6.75
N PHE A 264 29.05 2.08 -6.19
CA PHE A 264 29.93 1.07 -6.77
C PHE A 264 29.19 -0.27 -6.94
N GLY A 265 28.49 -0.73 -5.90
CA GLY A 265 27.68 -1.94 -5.94
C GLY A 265 26.58 -1.86 -7.00
N THR A 266 25.93 -0.70 -7.16
CA THR A 266 24.92 -0.49 -8.21
C THR A 266 25.54 -0.56 -9.60
N ILE A 267 26.70 0.07 -9.82
CA ILE A 267 27.44 0.03 -11.09
C ILE A 267 27.82 -1.41 -11.43
N VAL A 268 28.32 -2.18 -10.46
CA VAL A 268 28.73 -3.58 -10.66
C VAL A 268 27.53 -4.50 -10.88
N CYS A 269 26.50 -4.44 -10.02
CA CYS A 269 25.33 -5.31 -10.10
C CYS A 269 24.49 -5.09 -11.36
N PHE A 270 24.48 -3.86 -11.89
CA PHE A 270 23.69 -3.50 -13.07
C PHE A 270 24.54 -3.12 -14.31
N ASP A 271 25.84 -3.42 -14.29
CA ASP A 271 26.84 -3.16 -15.34
C ASP A 271 26.58 -1.83 -16.08
N LEU A 272 26.55 -0.75 -15.30
CA LEU A 272 26.23 0.59 -15.80
C LEU A 272 27.40 1.11 -16.64
N ARG A 273 27.17 1.29 -17.95
CA ARG A 273 28.17 1.81 -18.90
C ARG A 273 27.64 3.03 -19.63
N ILE A 274 28.46 4.05 -19.74
CA ILE A 274 28.14 5.23 -20.54
C ILE A 274 28.43 4.87 -22.01
N ASN A 275 27.41 5.00 -22.86
CA ASN A 275 27.57 4.79 -24.29
C ASN A 275 27.60 6.15 -25.00
N GLU A 276 28.79 6.61 -25.35
CA GLU A 276 29.01 7.92 -26.00
C GLU A 276 28.34 8.02 -27.37
N GLN A 277 28.23 6.91 -28.12
CA GLN A 277 27.64 6.90 -29.46
C GLN A 277 26.12 7.11 -29.45
N LYS A 278 25.42 6.59 -28.43
CA LYS A 278 23.95 6.69 -28.30
C LYS A 278 23.49 7.80 -27.34
N ARG A 279 24.42 8.59 -26.78
CA ARG A 279 24.15 9.59 -25.72
C ARG A 279 23.22 9.04 -24.63
N GLY A 280 23.55 7.87 -24.09
CA GLY A 280 22.71 7.19 -23.10
C GLY A 280 23.48 6.20 -22.23
N ILE A 281 22.82 5.72 -21.17
CA ILE A 281 23.39 4.76 -20.22
C ILE A 281 22.91 3.35 -20.58
N SER A 282 23.85 2.45 -20.85
CA SER A 282 23.55 1.02 -20.98
C SER A 282 23.54 0.38 -19.60
N SER A 283 22.48 -0.36 -19.29
CA SER A 283 22.34 -1.11 -18.05
C SER A 283 21.83 -2.53 -18.33
N ARG A 284 22.37 -3.49 -17.59
CA ARG A 284 21.95 -4.91 -17.63
C ARG A 284 22.19 -5.56 -16.29
N THR A 285 21.34 -6.51 -15.89
CA THR A 285 21.57 -7.29 -14.68
C THR A 285 22.82 -8.16 -14.84
N ALA A 286 23.84 -7.92 -14.00
CA ALA A 286 25.14 -8.61 -14.05
C ALA A 286 25.22 -9.82 -13.12
N PHE A 287 24.16 -10.10 -12.36
CA PHE A 287 24.05 -11.22 -11.44
C PHE A 287 22.97 -12.21 -11.90
N THR A 288 23.10 -13.46 -11.47
CA THR A 288 22.13 -14.52 -11.78
C THR A 288 21.10 -14.65 -10.66
N PHE A 289 19.99 -15.32 -10.95
CA PHE A 289 19.00 -15.66 -9.93
C PHE A 289 19.61 -16.46 -8.77
N HIS A 290 20.61 -17.31 -9.04
CA HIS A 290 21.31 -18.06 -8.01
C HIS A 290 22.12 -17.14 -7.07
N HIS A 291 22.91 -16.21 -7.63
CA HIS A 291 23.64 -15.22 -6.84
C HIS A 291 22.69 -14.35 -5.99
N PHE A 292 21.54 -13.96 -6.55
CA PHE A 292 20.53 -13.21 -5.82
C PHE A 292 19.93 -14.00 -4.66
N ASN A 293 19.59 -15.28 -4.86
CA ASN A 293 19.10 -16.13 -3.78
C ASN A 293 20.15 -16.35 -2.69
N GLN A 294 21.43 -16.51 -3.05
CA GLN A 294 22.52 -16.59 -2.07
C GLN A 294 22.65 -15.30 -1.26
N PHE A 295 22.53 -14.13 -1.92
CA PHE A 295 22.47 -12.84 -1.24
C PHE A 295 21.28 -12.76 -0.28
N LEU A 296 20.07 -13.15 -0.68
CA LEU A 296 18.92 -13.17 0.21
C LEU A 296 19.16 -14.06 1.44
N LYS A 297 19.69 -15.27 1.25
CA LYS A 297 20.05 -16.18 2.36
C LYS A 297 21.07 -15.54 3.32
N ALA A 298 22.09 -14.88 2.77
CA ALA A 298 23.12 -14.21 3.56
C ALA A 298 22.59 -13.02 4.35
N VAL A 299 21.57 -12.31 3.84
CA VAL A 299 21.08 -11.05 4.42
C VAL A 299 19.88 -11.23 5.34
N THR A 300 19.01 -12.21 5.07
CA THR A 300 17.74 -12.38 5.80
C THR A 300 17.96 -12.61 7.30
N ILE A 301 18.86 -13.53 7.67
CA ILE A 301 19.13 -13.86 9.08
C ILE A 301 19.77 -12.67 9.83
N PRO A 302 20.84 -12.01 9.32
CA PRO A 302 21.37 -10.80 9.95
C PRO A 302 20.33 -9.69 10.13
N PHE A 303 19.38 -9.54 9.21
CA PHE A 303 18.32 -8.53 9.33
C PHE A 303 17.35 -8.84 10.46
N VAL A 304 16.96 -10.11 10.62
CA VAL A 304 16.17 -10.54 11.77
C VAL A 304 16.91 -10.23 13.07
N TRP A 305 18.20 -10.55 13.16
CA TRP A 305 19.01 -10.24 14.35
C TRP A 305 19.17 -8.74 14.59
N MET A 306 19.33 -7.94 13.54
CA MET A 306 19.35 -6.47 13.65
C MET A 306 18.04 -5.94 14.22
N GLY A 307 16.89 -6.49 13.77
CA GLY A 307 15.58 -6.18 14.32
C GLY A 307 15.46 -6.56 15.80
N VAL A 308 15.91 -7.76 16.17
CA VAL A 308 15.95 -8.22 17.58
C VAL A 308 16.79 -7.29 18.43
N LEU A 309 18.01 -6.94 18.01
CA LEU A 309 18.91 -6.04 18.74
C LEU A 309 18.30 -4.64 18.90
N SER A 310 17.66 -4.11 17.85
CA SER A 310 16.97 -2.83 17.89
C SER A 310 15.79 -2.84 18.87
N LEU A 311 14.97 -3.90 18.84
CA LEU A 311 13.84 -4.06 19.77
C LEU A 311 14.32 -4.20 21.21
N MET A 312 15.34 -5.02 21.46
CA MET A 312 15.92 -5.21 22.79
C MET A 312 16.48 -3.90 23.35
N TRP A 313 17.17 -3.11 22.51
CA TRP A 313 17.64 -1.79 22.90
C TRP A 313 16.50 -0.84 23.27
N ALA A 314 15.41 -0.82 22.49
CA ALA A 314 14.23 -0.02 22.79
C ALA A 314 13.55 -0.46 24.10
N MET A 315 13.46 -1.77 24.35
CA MET A 315 12.88 -2.32 25.59
C MET A 315 13.71 -1.95 26.82
N VAL A 316 15.04 -2.09 26.75
CA VAL A 316 15.95 -1.75 27.87
C VAL A 316 15.94 -0.26 28.16
N THR A 317 15.98 0.58 27.13
CA THR A 317 15.92 2.04 27.29
C THR A 317 14.56 2.50 27.85
N ALA A 318 13.45 1.89 27.43
CA ALA A 318 12.13 2.14 28.00
C ALA A 318 12.03 1.69 29.47
N MET A 319 12.56 0.51 29.80
CA MET A 319 12.62 -0.01 31.17
C MET A 319 13.39 0.93 32.09
N PHE A 320 14.56 1.40 31.64
CA PHE A 320 15.38 2.36 32.39
C PHE A 320 14.63 3.67 32.64
N ARG A 321 13.92 4.20 31.63
CA ARG A 321 13.07 5.40 31.79
C ARG A 321 11.97 5.20 32.82
N CYS A 322 11.28 4.05 32.81
CA CYS A 322 10.26 3.73 33.81
C CYS A 322 10.84 3.64 35.22
N ALA A 323 12.03 3.06 35.37
CA ALA A 323 12.71 2.92 36.66
C ALA A 323 13.16 4.28 37.25
N CYS A 324 13.51 5.25 36.40
CA CYS A 324 13.96 6.59 36.81
C CYS A 324 12.84 7.55 37.23
N VAL A 325 11.55 7.16 37.15
CA VAL A 325 10.43 8.04 37.53
C VAL A 325 10.34 8.19 39.05
N SER A 326 10.14 9.42 39.54
CA SER A 326 9.92 9.69 40.96
C SER A 326 8.51 9.27 41.42
N GLY A 327 8.41 8.57 42.56
CA GLY A 327 7.16 8.13 43.17
C GLY A 327 6.83 6.65 42.92
N PHE A 328 6.45 5.93 43.99
CA PHE A 328 6.18 4.48 43.95
C PHE A 328 5.05 4.10 42.98
N PHE A 329 3.89 4.76 43.08
CA PHE A 329 2.73 4.47 42.23
C PHE A 329 3.01 4.72 40.73
N ARG A 330 3.77 5.77 40.41
CA ARG A 330 4.16 6.07 39.02
C ARG A 330 5.14 5.04 38.47
N ARG A 331 6.09 4.57 39.29
CA ARG A 331 6.99 3.47 38.91
C ARG A 331 6.22 2.18 38.68
N LEU A 332 5.33 1.82 39.61
CA LEU A 332 4.50 0.60 39.48
C LEU A 332 3.67 0.64 38.20
N TRP A 333 2.97 1.75 37.94
CA TRP A 333 2.17 1.92 36.73
C TRP A 333 3.01 1.92 35.46
N GLY A 334 4.16 2.61 35.46
CA GLY A 334 5.09 2.62 34.35
C GLY A 334 5.68 1.25 34.04
N THR A 335 5.93 0.42 35.07
CA THR A 335 6.36 -0.97 34.89
C THR A 335 5.25 -1.83 34.30
N VAL A 336 4.00 -1.71 34.79
CA VAL A 336 2.85 -2.44 34.21
C VAL A 336 2.65 -2.07 32.74
N GLN A 337 2.70 -0.77 32.42
CA GLN A 337 2.61 -0.30 31.04
C GLN A 337 3.78 -0.84 30.19
N TRP A 338 5.01 -0.75 30.67
CA TRP A 338 6.17 -1.30 29.97
C TRP A 338 6.03 -2.81 29.70
N THR A 339 5.52 -3.59 30.66
CA THR A 339 5.30 -5.02 30.48
C THR A 339 4.25 -5.31 29.41
N ILE A 340 3.11 -4.61 29.42
CA ILE A 340 2.03 -4.81 28.44
C ILE A 340 2.49 -4.43 27.03
N PHE A 341 3.09 -3.25 26.88
CA PHE A 341 3.53 -2.76 25.56
C PHE A 341 4.77 -3.51 25.07
N GLY A 342 5.68 -3.89 25.96
CA GLY A 342 6.83 -4.74 25.64
C GLY A 342 6.38 -6.11 25.15
N ALA A 343 5.42 -6.75 25.82
CA ALA A 343 4.85 -8.03 25.38
C ALA A 343 4.15 -7.89 24.01
N ALA A 344 3.39 -6.82 23.80
CA ALA A 344 2.73 -6.56 22.51
C ALA A 344 3.75 -6.33 21.37
N ALA A 345 4.81 -5.54 21.62
CA ALA A 345 5.86 -5.27 20.64
C ALA A 345 6.65 -6.54 20.28
N VAL A 346 6.99 -7.38 21.27
CA VAL A 346 7.62 -8.69 21.04
C VAL A 346 6.68 -9.61 20.27
N GLY A 347 5.38 -9.63 20.62
CA GLY A 347 4.36 -10.40 19.91
C GLY A 347 4.27 -10.00 18.44
N MET A 348 4.10 -8.70 18.16
CA MET A 348 4.06 -8.12 16.81
C MET A 348 5.33 -8.44 16.01
N PHE A 349 6.50 -8.22 16.59
CA PHE A 349 7.77 -8.57 15.96
C PHE A 349 7.84 -10.06 15.63
N THR A 350 7.44 -10.93 16.56
CA THR A 350 7.47 -12.38 16.39
C THR A 350 6.57 -12.84 15.25
N ILE A 351 5.30 -12.41 15.21
CA ILE A 351 4.38 -12.78 14.13
C ILE A 351 4.81 -12.17 12.78
N SER A 352 5.49 -11.01 12.77
CA SER A 352 6.00 -10.39 11.55
C SER A 352 7.12 -11.18 10.87
N LEU A 353 7.80 -12.07 11.60
CA LEU A 353 8.83 -12.94 11.04
C LEU A 353 8.27 -13.89 9.97
N VAL A 354 7.00 -14.28 10.06
CA VAL A 354 6.37 -15.18 9.09
C VAL A 354 6.33 -14.53 7.70
N PRO A 355 5.66 -13.38 7.49
CA PRO A 355 5.63 -12.74 6.19
C PRO A 355 6.99 -12.20 5.73
N PHE A 356 7.84 -11.74 6.66
CA PHE A 356 9.19 -11.29 6.32
C PHE A 356 10.04 -12.43 5.72
N THR A 357 9.97 -13.62 6.31
CA THR A 357 10.75 -14.77 5.86
C THR A 357 10.21 -15.39 4.57
N PHE A 358 8.99 -15.10 4.11
CA PHE A 358 8.52 -15.59 2.79
C PHE A 358 9.41 -15.14 1.62
N ILE A 359 10.23 -14.12 1.82
CA ILE A 359 11.25 -13.70 0.87
C ILE A 359 12.26 -14.82 0.56
N GLU A 360 12.56 -15.68 1.56
CA GLU A 360 13.54 -16.76 1.46
C GLU A 360 12.94 -18.06 2.03
N TYR A 361 12.71 -19.03 1.13
CA TYR A 361 11.94 -20.23 1.44
C TYR A 361 12.53 -21.08 2.57
N ASP A 362 13.85 -21.28 2.60
CA ASP A 362 14.48 -22.17 3.57
C ASP A 362 14.36 -21.60 5.00
N THR A 363 14.53 -20.29 5.14
CA THR A 363 14.38 -19.58 6.42
C THR A 363 12.94 -19.62 6.91
N ASN A 364 11.96 -19.45 6.01
CA ASN A 364 10.54 -19.58 6.35
C ASN A 364 10.17 -21.00 6.78
N ALA A 365 10.67 -22.02 6.08
CA ALA A 365 10.40 -23.42 6.38
C ALA A 365 10.96 -23.83 7.76
N ASN A 366 12.14 -23.30 8.10
CA ASN A 366 12.84 -23.55 9.37
C ASN A 366 12.32 -22.68 10.53
N LEU A 367 11.36 -21.78 10.30
CA LEU A 367 10.79 -20.96 11.35
C LEU A 367 10.04 -21.82 12.38
N TRP A 368 10.23 -21.51 13.66
CA TRP A 368 9.64 -22.26 14.77
C TRP A 368 8.11 -22.41 14.58
N PRO A 369 7.54 -23.63 14.63
CA PRO A 369 6.12 -23.85 14.35
C PRO A 369 5.17 -23.03 15.23
N GLY A 370 5.55 -22.74 16.48
CA GLY A 370 4.75 -21.88 17.37
C GLY A 370 4.57 -20.46 16.83
N VAL A 371 5.56 -19.92 16.11
CA VAL A 371 5.47 -18.59 15.47
C VAL A 371 4.48 -18.61 14.31
N ARG A 372 4.49 -19.68 13.51
CA ARG A 372 3.53 -19.88 12.41
C ARG A 372 2.11 -20.02 12.92
N GLN A 373 1.90 -20.83 13.96
CA GLN A 373 0.59 -20.98 14.61
C GLN A 373 0.10 -19.66 15.20
N ALA A 374 0.97 -18.91 15.89
CA ALA A 374 0.61 -17.60 16.42
C ALA A 374 0.18 -16.63 15.32
N HIS A 375 0.90 -16.59 14.20
CA HIS A 375 0.54 -15.79 13.03
C HIS A 375 -0.81 -16.22 12.43
N GLU A 376 -1.06 -17.53 12.28
CA GLU A 376 -2.33 -18.06 11.77
C GLU A 376 -3.53 -17.67 12.66
N LEU A 377 -3.37 -17.70 13.98
CA LEU A 377 -4.42 -17.31 14.94
C LEU A 377 -4.82 -15.83 14.81
N VAL A 378 -3.88 -14.97 14.46
CA VAL A 378 -4.11 -13.52 14.34
C VAL A 378 -4.29 -13.04 12.90
N HIS A 379 -4.10 -13.92 11.91
CA HIS A 379 -4.21 -13.59 10.49
C HIS A 379 -5.56 -12.96 10.13
N ARG A 380 -6.65 -13.39 10.78
CA ARG A 380 -8.00 -12.81 10.58
C ARG A 380 -8.10 -11.31 10.90
N PHE A 381 -7.19 -10.78 11.72
CA PHE A 381 -7.14 -9.37 12.12
C PHE A 381 -6.17 -8.55 11.26
N GLN A 382 -5.48 -9.18 10.30
CA GLN A 382 -4.54 -8.54 9.39
C GLN A 382 -3.47 -7.73 10.12
N LEU A 383 -2.97 -8.23 11.26
CA LEU A 383 -1.99 -7.51 12.07
C LEU A 383 -0.61 -7.45 11.42
N VAL A 384 -0.24 -8.46 10.62
CA VAL A 384 0.97 -8.46 9.80
C VAL A 384 0.73 -9.24 8.51
N ASN A 385 1.21 -8.72 7.38
CA ASN A 385 0.92 -9.18 6.03
C ASN A 385 2.18 -9.12 5.16
N SER A 386 2.08 -9.72 3.98
CA SER A 386 3.12 -9.67 2.94
C SER A 386 2.76 -8.66 1.87
N TYR A 387 3.74 -7.86 1.45
CA TYR A 387 3.55 -6.82 0.43
C TYR A 387 4.31 -7.14 -0.85
N GLY A 388 3.69 -6.86 -2.00
CA GLY A 388 4.31 -7.17 -3.29
C GLY A 388 3.54 -6.70 -4.51
N LEU A 389 3.25 -5.40 -4.56
CA LEU A 389 2.62 -4.77 -5.72
C LEU A 389 3.50 -4.91 -6.98
N PHE A 390 2.86 -5.22 -8.11
CA PHE A 390 3.49 -5.37 -9.44
C PHE A 390 4.66 -6.35 -9.48
N ARG A 391 4.56 -7.44 -8.69
CA ARG A 391 5.55 -8.53 -8.66
C ARG A 391 5.89 -9.03 -10.07
N ARG A 392 4.88 -9.17 -10.93
CA ARG A 392 5.01 -9.40 -12.37
C ARG A 392 4.36 -8.25 -13.12
N MET A 393 5.03 -7.77 -14.17
CA MET A 393 4.44 -6.75 -15.04
C MET A 393 3.29 -7.35 -15.83
N THR A 394 2.17 -6.64 -15.84
CA THR A 394 0.98 -6.95 -16.62
C THR A 394 1.02 -6.19 -17.94
N GLY A 395 0.21 -6.62 -18.93
CA GLY A 395 0.06 -5.87 -20.19
C GLY A 395 1.28 -5.86 -21.12
N VAL A 396 2.19 -6.84 -21.02
CA VAL A 396 3.25 -7.02 -22.02
C VAL A 396 2.60 -7.32 -23.38
N GLY A 397 2.66 -6.36 -24.30
CA GLY A 397 1.96 -6.43 -25.59
C GLY A 397 0.55 -5.80 -25.61
N GLY A 398 0.33 -4.82 -24.73
CA GLY A 398 -0.88 -3.99 -24.64
C GLY A 398 -1.63 -4.19 -23.33
N ARG A 399 -2.08 -3.10 -22.72
CA ARG A 399 -2.88 -3.11 -21.49
C ARG A 399 -4.25 -3.75 -21.76
N PRO A 400 -4.61 -4.87 -21.13
CA PRO A 400 -5.96 -5.41 -21.28
C PRO A 400 -6.97 -4.51 -20.57
N GLU A 401 -8.06 -4.19 -21.24
CA GLU A 401 -9.15 -3.38 -20.70
C GLU A 401 -10.50 -4.01 -21.03
N VAL A 402 -11.38 -4.07 -20.02
CA VAL A 402 -12.76 -4.54 -20.20
C VAL A 402 -13.65 -3.32 -20.47
N VAL A 403 -14.35 -3.35 -21.60
CA VAL A 403 -15.32 -2.35 -22.02
C VAL A 403 -16.71 -2.97 -21.97
N ILE A 404 -17.66 -2.28 -21.35
CA ILE A 404 -19.05 -2.71 -21.25
C ILE A 404 -19.87 -1.87 -22.24
N GLU A 405 -20.67 -2.54 -23.04
CA GLU A 405 -21.60 -1.90 -23.97
C GLU A 405 -23.02 -2.36 -23.69
N GLY A 406 -23.97 -1.44 -23.80
CA GLY A 406 -25.39 -1.72 -23.70
C GLY A 406 -26.12 -1.51 -25.02
N SER A 407 -27.31 -2.08 -25.13
CA SER A 407 -28.19 -1.92 -26.28
C SER A 407 -29.65 -2.10 -25.88
N TYR A 408 -30.55 -1.41 -26.59
CA TYR A 408 -32.00 -1.60 -26.47
C TYR A 408 -32.53 -2.67 -27.42
N ASP A 409 -31.89 -2.87 -28.57
CA ASP A 409 -32.37 -3.70 -29.68
C ASP A 409 -31.42 -4.85 -30.06
N GLY A 410 -30.23 -4.89 -29.46
CA GLY A 410 -29.16 -5.84 -29.77
C GLY A 410 -28.36 -5.49 -31.03
N SER A 411 -28.67 -4.39 -31.72
CA SER A 411 -28.04 -3.99 -32.98
C SER A 411 -27.20 -2.73 -32.83
N THR A 412 -27.72 -1.73 -32.13
CA THR A 412 -27.04 -0.47 -31.82
C THR A 412 -26.45 -0.54 -30.42
N TRP A 413 -25.13 -0.44 -30.31
CA TRP A 413 -24.40 -0.60 -29.06
C TRP A 413 -23.76 0.72 -28.65
N ALA A 414 -23.96 1.11 -27.40
CA ALA A 414 -23.31 2.27 -26.80
C ALA A 414 -22.41 1.83 -25.64
N GLU A 415 -21.18 2.34 -25.62
CA GLU A 415 -20.23 2.10 -24.56
C GLU A 415 -20.66 2.80 -23.26
N ILE A 416 -20.53 2.10 -22.14
CA ILE A 416 -20.71 2.66 -20.80
C ILE A 416 -19.34 3.17 -20.33
N GLU A 417 -19.13 4.49 -20.42
CA GLU A 417 -17.90 5.16 -20.03
C GLU A 417 -17.76 5.25 -18.50
N PHE A 418 -16.63 4.76 -17.97
CA PHE A 418 -16.26 4.87 -16.56
C PHE A 418 -15.60 6.22 -16.26
N MET A 419 -15.80 6.76 -15.06
CA MET A 419 -15.23 8.05 -14.64
C MET A 419 -13.69 8.09 -14.61
N TYR A 420 -13.02 7.00 -14.18
CA TYR A 420 -11.61 7.07 -13.79
C TYR A 420 -10.69 6.13 -14.55
N LYS A 421 -11.10 4.87 -14.81
CA LYS A 421 -10.27 3.97 -15.61
C LYS A 421 -10.13 4.47 -17.05
N PRO A 422 -9.02 4.15 -17.74
CA PRO A 422 -8.89 4.41 -19.16
C PRO A 422 -10.01 3.75 -19.98
N GLY A 423 -10.50 4.46 -20.99
CA GLY A 423 -11.51 3.99 -21.93
C GLY A 423 -11.62 4.93 -23.12
N ASN A 424 -12.02 6.17 -22.86
CA ASN A 424 -12.12 7.22 -23.86
C ASN A 424 -10.76 7.58 -24.47
N MET A 425 -10.56 7.22 -25.74
CA MET A 425 -9.30 7.42 -26.47
C MET A 425 -9.00 8.90 -26.77
N SER A 426 -9.99 9.79 -26.65
CA SER A 426 -9.85 11.22 -26.92
C SER A 426 -9.57 12.05 -25.66
N ALA A 427 -9.57 11.43 -24.48
CA ALA A 427 -9.39 12.10 -23.20
C ALA A 427 -8.04 11.70 -22.56
N PRO A 428 -7.32 12.65 -21.93
CA PRO A 428 -6.17 12.29 -21.10
C PRO A 428 -6.63 11.56 -19.83
N PRO A 429 -5.79 10.70 -19.23
CA PRO A 429 -6.11 10.07 -17.95
C PRO A 429 -6.35 11.11 -16.83
N PRO A 430 -7.26 10.89 -15.87
CA PRO A 430 -7.55 11.87 -14.83
C PRO A 430 -6.52 11.86 -13.69
N VAL A 431 -6.50 12.92 -12.88
CA VAL A 431 -5.80 12.95 -11.59
C VAL A 431 -6.82 12.67 -10.49
N VAL A 432 -6.67 11.53 -9.81
CA VAL A 432 -7.69 11.00 -8.89
C VAL A 432 -7.22 10.96 -7.42
N THR A 433 -5.91 10.88 -7.18
CA THR A 433 -5.34 10.78 -5.83
C THR A 433 -5.80 11.96 -4.94
N PRO A 434 -6.26 11.73 -3.70
CA PRO A 434 -6.19 10.50 -2.90
C PRO A 434 -7.40 9.56 -3.01
N HIS A 435 -8.37 9.83 -3.88
CA HIS A 435 -9.54 8.99 -4.07
C HIS A 435 -9.16 7.60 -4.63
N GLN A 436 -9.84 6.58 -4.14
CA GLN A 436 -9.82 5.18 -4.52
C GLN A 436 -11.14 4.76 -5.20
N PRO A 437 -11.17 4.78 -6.54
CA PRO A 437 -12.25 4.16 -7.29
C PRO A 437 -12.17 2.63 -7.20
N ARG A 438 -12.82 2.05 -6.19
CA ARG A 438 -12.74 0.60 -5.88
C ARG A 438 -13.26 -0.27 -7.03
N LEU A 439 -14.29 0.19 -7.76
CA LEU A 439 -14.84 -0.52 -8.90
C LEU A 439 -13.87 -0.55 -10.09
N ASP A 440 -13.32 0.60 -10.47
CA ASP A 440 -12.32 0.73 -11.54
C ASP A 440 -11.07 -0.13 -11.26
N TRP A 441 -10.62 -0.16 -9.99
CA TRP A 441 -9.54 -1.04 -9.56
C TRP A 441 -9.87 -2.52 -9.76
N GLN A 442 -11.07 -2.94 -9.37
CA GLN A 442 -11.50 -4.32 -9.61
C GLN A 442 -11.68 -4.62 -11.10
N MET A 443 -12.15 -3.68 -11.91
CA MET A 443 -12.23 -3.82 -13.38
C MET A 443 -10.85 -4.07 -13.99
N TRP A 444 -9.82 -3.37 -13.53
CA TRP A 444 -8.44 -3.62 -13.95
C TRP A 444 -8.00 -5.05 -13.60
N PHE A 445 -8.29 -5.55 -12.40
CA PHE A 445 -8.01 -6.94 -12.03
C PHE A 445 -8.80 -7.94 -12.89
N ALA A 446 -10.07 -7.66 -13.17
CA ALA A 446 -10.92 -8.52 -14.00
C ALA A 446 -10.40 -8.64 -15.43
N ALA A 447 -9.77 -7.60 -15.98
CA ALA A 447 -9.18 -7.62 -17.31
C ALA A 447 -7.98 -8.56 -17.45
N LEU A 448 -7.27 -8.84 -16.35
CA LEU A 448 -6.05 -9.67 -16.33
C LEU A 448 -6.32 -11.17 -16.38
N GLY A 449 -7.53 -11.60 -15.99
CA GLY A 449 -7.89 -13.00 -15.82
C GLY A 449 -9.07 -13.44 -16.69
N PRO A 450 -9.42 -14.74 -16.65
CA PRO A 450 -10.70 -15.23 -17.14
C PRO A 450 -11.84 -14.80 -16.20
N GLN A 451 -13.06 -14.69 -16.74
CA GLN A 451 -14.24 -14.19 -16.03
C GLN A 451 -14.53 -14.91 -14.70
N GLN A 452 -14.22 -16.21 -14.60
CA GLN A 452 -14.45 -17.01 -13.40
C GLN A 452 -13.67 -16.48 -12.17
N GLN A 453 -12.59 -15.73 -12.37
CA GLN A 453 -11.82 -15.11 -11.29
C GLN A 453 -12.48 -13.84 -10.73
N SER A 454 -13.52 -13.31 -11.38
CA SER A 454 -14.24 -12.10 -10.94
C SER A 454 -15.75 -12.33 -10.89
N PRO A 455 -16.26 -13.15 -9.94
CA PRO A 455 -17.71 -13.44 -9.84
C PRO A 455 -18.57 -12.19 -9.62
N TRP A 456 -18.00 -11.15 -8.99
CA TRP A 456 -18.66 -9.86 -8.77
C TRP A 456 -19.02 -9.14 -10.07
N PHE A 457 -18.31 -9.43 -11.18
CA PHE A 457 -18.57 -8.84 -12.49
C PHE A 457 -19.94 -9.25 -13.05
N THR A 458 -20.37 -10.49 -12.80
CA THR A 458 -21.71 -10.94 -13.18
C THR A 458 -22.80 -10.17 -12.45
N SER A 459 -22.56 -9.85 -11.16
CA SER A 459 -23.47 -9.00 -10.39
C SER A 459 -23.52 -7.58 -10.99
N LEU A 460 -22.37 -7.00 -11.37
CA LEU A 460 -22.32 -5.72 -12.06
C LEU A 460 -23.20 -5.70 -13.32
N MET A 461 -23.03 -6.68 -14.21
CA MET A 461 -23.85 -6.78 -15.43
C MET A 461 -25.35 -6.89 -15.10
N TYR A 462 -25.71 -7.70 -14.11
CA TYR A 462 -27.11 -7.86 -13.70
C TYR A 462 -27.70 -6.57 -13.12
N ARG A 463 -26.97 -5.84 -12.28
CA ARG A 463 -27.43 -4.58 -11.69
C ARG A 463 -27.58 -3.46 -12.74
N LEU A 464 -26.75 -3.46 -13.77
CA LEU A 464 -26.87 -2.53 -14.90
C LEU A 464 -28.11 -2.82 -15.75
N LEU A 465 -28.41 -4.09 -16.05
CA LEU A 465 -29.67 -4.48 -16.72
C LEU A 465 -30.92 -4.09 -15.91
N GLN A 466 -30.81 -4.06 -14.59
CA GLN A 466 -31.88 -3.61 -13.70
C GLN A 466 -31.99 -2.08 -13.59
N GLY A 467 -31.02 -1.31 -14.09
CA GLY A 467 -30.99 0.15 -13.94
C GLY A 467 -30.80 0.61 -12.49
N LYS A 468 -30.05 -0.12 -11.66
CA LYS A 468 -29.83 0.27 -10.26
C LYS A 468 -28.94 1.51 -10.17
N GLN A 469 -29.54 2.63 -9.75
CA GLN A 469 -28.88 3.94 -9.69
C GLN A 469 -27.60 3.92 -8.82
N ASP A 470 -27.65 3.36 -7.61
CA ASP A 470 -26.47 3.30 -6.72
C ASP A 470 -25.26 2.62 -7.36
N VAL A 471 -25.49 1.63 -8.24
CA VAL A 471 -24.42 0.93 -8.98
C VAL A 471 -23.96 1.74 -10.19
N ILE A 472 -24.89 2.41 -10.88
CA ILE A 472 -24.57 3.28 -12.01
C ILE A 472 -23.70 4.45 -11.53
N GLU A 473 -23.99 5.03 -10.37
CA GLU A 473 -23.21 6.14 -9.79
C GLU A 473 -21.76 5.76 -9.44
N LEU A 474 -21.47 4.47 -9.23
CA LEU A 474 -20.08 3.99 -9.12
C LEU A 474 -19.31 4.08 -10.44
N ILE A 475 -20.00 4.02 -11.58
CA ILE A 475 -19.42 4.04 -12.92
C ILE A 475 -19.41 5.47 -13.46
N GLN A 476 -20.55 6.16 -13.37
CA GLN A 476 -20.77 7.47 -13.93
C GLN A 476 -21.76 8.26 -13.08
N THR A 477 -21.29 9.35 -12.47
CA THR A 477 -22.12 10.29 -11.70
C THR A 477 -22.76 11.35 -12.59
N ASP A 478 -22.17 11.65 -13.75
CA ASP A 478 -22.75 12.57 -14.73
C ASP A 478 -23.81 11.84 -15.57
N ILE A 479 -25.08 12.10 -15.25
CA ILE A 479 -26.25 11.51 -15.95
C ILE A 479 -26.17 11.73 -17.46
N GLY A 480 -25.65 12.87 -17.92
CA GLY A 480 -25.56 13.19 -19.35
C GLY A 480 -24.57 12.31 -20.12
N LYS A 481 -23.59 11.73 -19.43
CA LYS A 481 -22.60 10.80 -20.01
C LYS A 481 -23.03 9.34 -19.94
N TYR A 482 -24.04 9.01 -19.14
CA TYR A 482 -24.54 7.65 -19.06
C TYR A 482 -25.62 7.42 -20.14
N PRO A 483 -25.37 6.60 -21.17
CA PRO A 483 -26.26 6.49 -22.33
C PRO A 483 -27.63 5.89 -22.01
N PHE A 484 -27.75 5.16 -20.90
CA PHE A 484 -28.97 4.44 -20.51
C PHE A 484 -29.68 5.07 -19.30
N HIS A 485 -29.58 6.39 -19.12
CA HIS A 485 -30.17 7.08 -17.96
C HIS A 485 -31.70 7.16 -17.99
N GLN A 486 -32.32 7.17 -19.18
CA GLN A 486 -33.78 7.24 -19.32
C GLN A 486 -34.44 5.87 -19.10
N GLN A 487 -33.80 4.82 -19.62
CA GLN A 487 -34.27 3.45 -19.51
C GLN A 487 -33.05 2.51 -19.47
N PRO A 488 -33.05 1.48 -18.60
CA PRO A 488 -31.97 0.50 -18.57
C PRO A 488 -31.83 -0.26 -19.89
N PRO A 489 -30.61 -0.70 -20.25
CA PRO A 489 -30.39 -1.46 -21.46
C PRO A 489 -31.07 -2.83 -21.39
N ALA A 490 -31.60 -3.32 -22.52
CA ALA A 490 -32.17 -4.66 -22.62
C ALA A 490 -31.09 -5.75 -22.78
N TYR A 491 -29.96 -5.37 -23.38
CA TYR A 491 -28.82 -6.23 -23.63
C TYR A 491 -27.54 -5.57 -23.13
N LEU A 492 -26.65 -6.37 -22.56
CA LEU A 492 -25.29 -5.97 -22.24
C LEU A 492 -24.31 -6.96 -22.84
N ARG A 493 -23.15 -6.45 -23.27
CA ARG A 493 -22.00 -7.28 -23.63
C ARG A 493 -20.74 -6.63 -23.08
N ALA A 494 -19.71 -7.45 -22.89
CA ALA A 494 -18.41 -7.00 -22.44
C ALA A 494 -17.34 -7.51 -23.41
N HIS A 495 -16.46 -6.60 -23.82
CA HIS A 495 -15.34 -6.91 -24.69
C HIS A 495 -14.05 -6.69 -23.93
N ARG A 496 -13.03 -7.51 -24.23
CA ARG A 496 -11.68 -7.31 -23.72
C ARG A 496 -10.80 -6.78 -24.83
N TYR A 497 -10.51 -5.49 -24.78
CA TYR A 497 -9.63 -4.81 -25.70
C TYR A 497 -8.20 -4.77 -25.17
N LYS A 498 -7.28 -4.38 -26.05
CA LYS A 498 -5.95 -3.93 -25.67
C LYS A 498 -5.87 -2.43 -25.89
N TYR A 499 -5.43 -1.74 -24.86
CA TYR A 499 -5.25 -0.31 -24.82
C TYR A 499 -3.76 0.01 -24.90
N TRP A 500 -3.44 1.09 -25.62
CA TRP A 500 -2.12 1.69 -25.67
C TRP A 500 -2.22 3.19 -25.51
N PHE A 501 -1.20 3.80 -24.94
CA PHE A 501 -1.02 5.23 -25.03
C PHE A 501 -0.77 5.66 -26.47
N THR A 502 -1.21 6.87 -26.79
CA THR A 502 -0.91 7.49 -28.08
C THR A 502 0.60 7.69 -28.23
N GLU A 503 1.11 7.47 -29.43
CA GLU A 503 2.49 7.79 -29.77
C GLU A 503 2.63 9.30 -30.01
N PRO A 504 3.77 9.91 -29.64
CA PRO A 504 4.06 11.29 -29.97
C PRO A 504 4.11 11.44 -31.50
N LYS A 505 3.67 12.60 -32.00
CA LYS A 505 3.77 12.89 -33.43
C LYS A 505 5.26 13.01 -33.79
N ALA A 506 5.59 12.72 -35.05
CA ALA A 506 6.97 12.82 -35.54
C ALA A 506 7.57 14.23 -35.40
N ASP A 507 6.71 15.23 -35.18
CA ASP A 507 7.03 16.65 -35.18
C ASP A 507 7.30 17.21 -33.76
N GLY A 508 7.20 16.36 -32.72
CA GLY A 508 7.23 16.73 -31.30
C GLY A 508 5.84 16.98 -30.74
#